data_AF-A0A1I8B0I5-F1
#
_entry.id   AF-A0A1I8B0I5-F1
#
_cell.length_a   1.000
_cell.length_b   1.000
_cell.length_c   1.000
_cell.angle_alpha   90.00
_cell.angle_beta   90.00
_cell.angle_gamma   90.00
#
_symmetry.space_group_name_H-M   'P 1'
#
loop_
_entity.id
_entity.type
_entity.pdbx_description
1 polymer ?
#
loop_
_entity_poly.entity_id
_entity_poly.type
_entity_poly.pdbx_seq_one_letter_code
_entity_poly.pdbx_strand_id
1 'polypeptide(L)'
;MPENPSKTSNHQRIKEMMCHLTPEKAVIPYNVCFDDSNNLWVASKGGLFKFDSSTKKLLFSMKNDFPKKIAAYPQILVYKTKLIYVTGDPELIQFRILDQLGNVEHESFIEGKVQSLAITKQGDLFMTKQMKSANSEQIQNDSDESIIWRSHMDFPAAWDEFASSFDECFQCLCLLDDETLAVSVASIPVNIYSKQSIKLLNIKTGQFIGKPFSTCGKEKGQIFFPRCMRSCNQNNFLLIMDKTGRFQKFNKNGDFIEISAKIDDYIGNGFTLKNDEEEAVIACSGIVLDEKGESICDDWIESIKLDGSRWTED
;
A
#
# COMPACT_ATOMS: atom_id res chain seq x y z
N MET A 1 -8.77 20.45 -6.76
CA MET A 1 -9.81 20.24 -7.79
C MET A 1 -10.64 19.05 -7.35
N PRO A 2 -11.97 19.07 -7.47
CA PRO A 2 -12.77 17.87 -7.24
C PRO A 2 -12.32 16.77 -8.20
N GLU A 3 -12.21 15.54 -7.71
CA GLU A 3 -11.90 14.37 -8.54
C GLU A 3 -13.08 14.13 -9.50
N ASN A 4 -12.78 13.81 -10.75
CA ASN A 4 -13.82 13.42 -11.70
C ASN A 4 -14.30 12.00 -11.36
N PRO A 5 -15.57 11.67 -11.65
CA PRO A 5 -16.01 10.29 -11.62
C PRO A 5 -15.09 9.38 -12.44
N SER A 6 -14.93 8.14 -11.98
CA SER A 6 -14.28 7.08 -12.73
C SER A 6 -14.90 6.99 -14.12
N LYS A 7 -14.04 6.90 -15.13
CA LYS A 7 -14.45 6.80 -16.54
C LYS A 7 -14.93 5.39 -16.88
N THR A 8 -14.48 4.40 -16.12
CA THR A 8 -14.66 2.98 -16.45
C THR A 8 -15.41 2.20 -15.37
N SER A 9 -15.57 2.76 -14.17
CA SER A 9 -16.28 2.13 -13.05
C SER A 9 -17.59 2.85 -12.77
N ASN A 10 -18.70 2.17 -13.05
CA ASN A 10 -20.07 2.62 -12.79
C ASN A 10 -20.90 1.44 -12.22
N HIS A 11 -22.19 1.66 -12.00
CA HIS A 11 -23.11 0.64 -11.47
C HIS A 11 -23.10 -0.69 -12.23
N GLN A 12 -22.75 -0.72 -13.53
CA GLN A 12 -22.67 -1.95 -14.31
C GLN A 12 -21.51 -2.83 -13.81
N ARG A 13 -20.40 -2.21 -13.38
CA ARG A 13 -19.26 -2.91 -12.80
C ARG A 13 -19.50 -3.43 -11.39
N ILE A 14 -20.51 -2.96 -10.65
CA ILE A 14 -20.81 -3.48 -9.29
C ILE A 14 -21.05 -5.00 -9.30
N LYS A 15 -21.58 -5.55 -10.40
CA LYS A 15 -21.77 -6.99 -10.57
C LYS A 15 -20.49 -7.75 -10.92
N GLU A 16 -19.52 -7.06 -11.49
CA GLU A 16 -18.24 -7.60 -11.97
C GLU A 16 -17.14 -7.51 -10.89
N MET A 17 -17.26 -6.53 -9.98
CA MET A 17 -16.35 -6.33 -8.85
C MET A 17 -16.00 -7.63 -8.15
N MET A 18 -14.71 -7.84 -7.91
CA MET A 18 -14.25 -8.98 -7.14
C MET A 18 -14.88 -8.98 -5.74
N CYS A 19 -14.95 -7.84 -5.05
CA CYS A 19 -15.69 -7.67 -3.79
C CYS A 19 -16.22 -6.23 -3.66
N HIS A 20 -17.50 -6.06 -3.34
CA HIS A 20 -18.08 -4.74 -3.03
C HIS A 20 -17.94 -4.46 -1.53
N LEU A 21 -17.19 -3.42 -1.15
CA LEU A 21 -16.76 -3.20 0.23
C LEU A 21 -17.67 -2.25 1.01
N THR A 22 -18.26 -1.26 0.33
CA THR A 22 -19.11 -0.24 0.96
C THR A 22 -20.28 -0.81 1.75
N PRO A 23 -21.06 -1.80 1.25
CA PRO A 23 -22.17 -2.38 2.00
C PRO A 23 -21.72 -3.03 3.32
N GLU A 24 -20.51 -3.57 3.35
CA GLU A 24 -19.93 -4.22 4.54
C GLU A 24 -19.31 -3.23 5.53
N LYS A 25 -19.31 -1.93 5.18
CA LYS A 25 -18.61 -0.83 5.87
C LYS A 25 -17.09 -0.93 5.82
N ALA A 26 -16.53 -1.66 4.86
CA ALA A 26 -15.09 -1.78 4.63
C ALA A 26 -14.53 -0.57 3.84
N VAL A 27 -14.88 0.63 4.29
CA VAL A 27 -14.68 1.88 3.53
C VAL A 27 -13.24 2.37 3.52
N ILE A 28 -12.84 2.97 2.41
CA ILE A 28 -11.50 3.52 2.13
C ILE A 28 -10.42 2.45 2.33
N PRO A 29 -10.36 1.41 1.47
CA PRO A 29 -9.37 0.35 1.54
C PRO A 29 -8.01 0.87 1.07
N TYR A 30 -6.94 0.47 1.77
CA TYR A 30 -5.57 0.89 1.44
C TYR A 30 -4.65 -0.27 1.12
N ASN A 31 -4.87 -1.44 1.73
CA ASN A 31 -3.95 -2.54 1.60
C ASN A 31 -4.68 -3.88 1.65
N VAL A 32 -4.18 -4.84 0.88
CA VAL A 32 -4.77 -6.15 0.70
C VAL A 32 -3.70 -7.22 0.62
N CYS A 33 -4.03 -8.43 1.07
CA CYS A 33 -3.20 -9.62 0.93
C CYS A 33 -4.05 -10.89 0.94
N PHE A 34 -3.51 -12.00 0.47
CA PHE A 34 -4.14 -13.32 0.59
C PHE A 34 -3.51 -14.11 1.74
N ASP A 35 -4.33 -14.82 2.51
CA ASP A 35 -3.84 -15.85 3.43
C ASP A 35 -3.55 -17.18 2.70
N ASP A 36 -3.00 -18.16 3.42
CA ASP A 36 -2.63 -19.47 2.85
C ASP A 36 -3.83 -20.28 2.33
N SER A 37 -5.02 -19.93 2.82
CA SER A 37 -6.30 -20.52 2.44
C SER A 37 -6.96 -19.73 1.30
N ASN A 38 -6.21 -18.83 0.66
CA ASN A 38 -6.62 -17.98 -0.45
C ASN A 38 -7.83 -17.09 -0.10
N ASN A 39 -8.01 -16.73 1.17
CA ASN A 39 -8.96 -15.70 1.55
C ASN A 39 -8.32 -14.32 1.41
N LEU A 40 -9.12 -13.35 0.99
CA LEU A 40 -8.69 -11.98 0.81
C LEU A 40 -8.84 -11.21 2.13
N TRP A 41 -7.74 -10.64 2.62
CA TRP A 41 -7.74 -9.69 3.72
C TRP A 41 -7.68 -8.27 3.19
N VAL A 42 -8.48 -7.39 3.79
CA VAL A 42 -8.59 -5.98 3.40
C VAL A 42 -8.42 -5.10 4.64
N ALA A 43 -7.36 -4.30 4.65
CA ALA A 43 -7.16 -3.23 5.61
C ALA A 43 -7.70 -1.91 5.05
N SER A 44 -8.67 -1.34 5.77
CA SER A 44 -9.36 -0.11 5.40
C SER A 44 -9.52 0.81 6.60
N LYS A 45 -9.97 2.04 6.37
CA LYS A 45 -10.35 2.93 7.49
C LYS A 45 -11.59 2.42 8.22
N GLY A 46 -12.43 1.65 7.54
CA GLY A 46 -13.56 0.93 8.14
C GLY A 46 -13.17 -0.24 9.03
N GLY A 47 -11.89 -0.64 9.07
CA GLY A 47 -11.38 -1.73 9.90
C GLY A 47 -10.62 -2.80 9.11
N LEU A 48 -10.62 -4.03 9.64
CA LEU A 48 -10.01 -5.20 9.00
C LEU A 48 -11.09 -6.20 8.60
N PHE A 49 -11.05 -6.68 7.36
CA PHE A 49 -12.06 -7.58 6.82
C PHE A 49 -11.41 -8.76 6.12
N LYS A 50 -12.07 -9.92 6.20
CA LYS A 50 -11.70 -11.15 5.52
C LYS A 50 -12.84 -11.60 4.62
N PHE A 51 -12.54 -11.89 3.36
CA PHE A 51 -13.48 -12.39 2.38
C PHE A 51 -13.00 -13.71 1.81
N ASP A 52 -13.94 -14.62 1.54
CA ASP A 52 -13.68 -15.74 0.65
C ASP A 52 -13.45 -15.20 -0.76
N SER A 53 -12.27 -15.45 -1.34
CA SER A 53 -11.91 -14.86 -2.64
C SER A 53 -12.67 -15.46 -3.83
N SER A 54 -13.32 -16.61 -3.63
CA SER A 54 -14.08 -17.33 -4.66
C SER A 54 -15.58 -17.02 -4.57
N THR A 55 -16.14 -17.05 -3.36
CA THR A 55 -17.58 -16.82 -3.13
C THR A 55 -17.91 -15.37 -2.81
N LYS A 56 -16.89 -14.51 -2.60
CA LYS A 56 -16.99 -13.08 -2.26
C LYS A 56 -17.67 -12.82 -0.91
N LYS A 57 -17.90 -13.86 -0.11
CA LYS A 57 -18.60 -13.76 1.18
C LYS A 57 -17.68 -13.21 2.25
N LEU A 58 -18.22 -12.33 3.09
CA LEU A 58 -17.55 -11.88 4.30
C LEU A 58 -17.42 -13.06 5.28
N LEU A 59 -16.19 -13.36 5.70
CA LEU A 59 -15.86 -14.42 6.66
C LEU A 59 -15.55 -13.87 8.04
N PHE A 60 -14.95 -12.68 8.12
CA PHE A 60 -14.58 -12.03 9.37
C PHE A 60 -14.55 -10.51 9.19
N SER A 61 -14.87 -9.77 10.25
CA SER A 61 -14.68 -8.33 10.29
C SER A 61 -14.36 -7.82 11.69
N MET A 62 -13.40 -6.92 11.78
CA MET A 62 -13.13 -6.05 12.92
C MET A 62 -13.46 -4.62 12.48
N LYS A 63 -14.70 -4.20 12.71
CA LYS A 63 -15.23 -2.93 12.20
C LYS A 63 -14.78 -1.76 13.08
N ASN A 64 -14.56 -0.62 12.45
CA ASN A 64 -14.36 0.67 13.08
C ASN A 64 -15.52 1.61 12.71
N ASP A 65 -16.23 2.11 13.71
CA ASP A 65 -17.38 2.99 13.53
C ASP A 65 -16.98 4.44 13.16
N PHE A 66 -15.71 4.80 13.29
CA PHE A 66 -15.21 6.16 13.07
C PHE A 66 -14.13 6.22 11.98
N PRO A 67 -14.40 5.82 10.73
CA PRO A 67 -13.38 5.75 9.67
C PRO A 67 -12.71 7.11 9.40
N LYS A 68 -13.42 8.22 9.62
CA LYS A 68 -12.89 9.58 9.45
C LYS A 68 -11.77 9.93 10.46
N LYS A 69 -11.69 9.24 11.61
CA LYS A 69 -10.66 9.45 12.63
C LYS A 69 -9.40 8.61 12.38
N ILE A 70 -9.47 7.61 11.51
CA ILE A 70 -8.35 6.71 11.25
C ILE A 70 -7.36 7.38 10.31
N ALA A 71 -6.08 7.22 10.62
CA ALA A 71 -4.96 7.61 9.78
C ALA A 71 -5.08 6.99 8.38
N ALA A 72 -4.49 7.65 7.38
CA ALA A 72 -4.37 7.02 6.06
C ALA A 72 -3.42 5.82 6.12
N TYR A 73 -3.53 4.93 5.13
CA TYR A 73 -2.64 3.78 4.96
C TYR A 73 -2.67 2.68 6.04
N PRO A 74 -3.85 2.22 6.55
CA PRO A 74 -3.91 0.93 7.23
C PRO A 74 -3.19 -0.16 6.42
N GLN A 75 -2.34 -0.94 7.08
CA GLN A 75 -1.51 -1.97 6.44
C GLN A 75 -1.93 -3.36 6.89
N ILE A 76 -1.84 -4.35 6.01
CA ILE A 76 -1.98 -5.77 6.33
C ILE A 76 -0.91 -6.58 5.61
N LEU A 77 -0.10 -7.33 6.34
CA LEU A 77 0.89 -8.24 5.76
C LEU A 77 0.62 -9.66 6.24
N VAL A 78 0.97 -10.64 5.41
CA VAL A 78 0.98 -12.06 5.80
C VAL A 78 2.43 -12.47 6.05
N TYR A 79 2.66 -13.13 7.18
CA TYR A 79 3.95 -13.72 7.51
C TYR A 79 3.72 -15.12 8.08
N LYS A 80 4.12 -16.15 7.32
CA LYS A 80 3.82 -17.55 7.62
C LYS A 80 2.30 -17.69 7.83
N THR A 81 1.85 -18.12 8.99
CA THR A 81 0.43 -18.28 9.34
C THR A 81 -0.13 -17.11 10.16
N LYS A 82 0.58 -15.97 10.20
CA LYS A 82 0.21 -14.78 10.96
C LYS A 82 -0.10 -13.61 10.05
N LEU A 83 -0.88 -12.69 10.57
CA LEU A 83 -1.25 -11.43 9.95
C LEU A 83 -0.70 -10.28 10.79
N ILE A 84 -0.12 -9.29 10.12
CA ILE A 84 0.41 -8.08 10.76
C ILE A 84 -0.46 -6.94 10.31
N TYR A 85 -1.27 -6.41 11.23
CA TYR A 85 -2.24 -5.37 10.96
C TYR A 85 -1.85 -4.09 11.68
N VAL A 86 -1.87 -2.98 10.93
CA VAL A 86 -1.59 -1.66 11.47
C VAL A 86 -2.71 -0.70 11.10
N THR A 87 -3.27 -0.05 12.11
CA THR A 87 -4.38 0.91 11.99
C THR A 87 -4.44 1.78 13.23
N GLY A 88 -5.08 2.94 13.17
CA GLY A 88 -5.27 3.77 14.36
C GLY A 88 -5.51 5.21 14.00
N ASP A 89 -5.60 6.06 15.01
CA ASP A 89 -5.64 7.49 14.79
C ASP A 89 -4.24 8.04 14.41
N PRO A 90 -4.17 9.26 13.85
CA PRO A 90 -2.91 9.91 13.49
C PRO A 90 -1.82 10.00 14.56
N GLU A 91 -2.18 10.03 15.83
CA GLU A 91 -1.26 10.24 16.95
C GLU A 91 -0.76 8.90 17.48
N LEU A 92 -1.65 7.92 17.59
CA LEU A 92 -1.38 6.60 18.13
C LEU A 92 -1.90 5.49 17.20
N ILE A 93 -0.96 4.79 16.59
CA ILE A 93 -1.21 3.68 15.70
C ILE A 93 -1.14 2.36 16.47
N GLN A 94 -2.15 1.52 16.33
CA GLN A 94 -2.15 0.15 16.83
C GLN A 94 -1.37 -0.75 15.88
N PHE A 95 -0.46 -1.54 16.44
CA PHE A 95 0.24 -2.62 15.77
C PHE A 95 -0.24 -3.94 16.35
N ARG A 96 -0.80 -4.81 15.52
CA ARG A 96 -1.36 -6.10 15.93
C ARG A 96 -0.77 -7.24 15.12
N ILE A 97 -0.50 -8.35 15.82
CA ILE A 97 -0.26 -9.65 15.19
C ILE A 97 -1.49 -10.50 15.46
N LEU A 98 -2.08 -11.04 14.40
CA LEU A 98 -3.25 -11.90 14.46
C LEU A 98 -2.95 -13.28 13.89
N ASP A 99 -3.70 -14.28 14.33
CA ASP A 99 -3.84 -15.51 13.56
C ASP A 99 -4.79 -15.30 12.36
N GLN A 100 -4.92 -16.32 11.50
CA GLN A 100 -5.82 -16.25 10.33
C GLN A 100 -7.31 -16.39 10.66
N LEU A 101 -7.68 -16.63 11.92
CA LEU A 101 -9.06 -16.56 12.39
C LEU A 101 -9.42 -15.15 12.87
N GLY A 102 -8.44 -14.26 12.99
CA GLY A 102 -8.60 -12.88 13.46
C GLY A 102 -8.44 -12.73 14.97
N ASN A 103 -7.91 -13.75 15.67
CA ASN A 103 -7.56 -13.64 17.09
C ASN A 103 -6.27 -12.84 17.23
N VAL A 104 -6.26 -11.87 18.14
CA VAL A 104 -5.08 -11.04 18.42
C VAL A 104 -4.13 -11.79 19.34
N GLU A 105 -2.89 -11.98 18.90
CA GLU A 105 -1.82 -12.64 19.67
C GLU A 105 -0.84 -11.64 20.28
N HIS A 106 -0.68 -10.49 19.62
CA HIS A 106 0.12 -9.38 20.12
C HIS A 106 -0.55 -8.06 19.77
N GLU A 107 -0.46 -7.12 20.70
CA GLU A 107 -0.86 -5.73 20.48
C GLU A 107 0.17 -4.81 21.11
N SER A 108 0.59 -3.80 20.35
CA SER A 108 1.43 -2.70 20.79
C SER A 108 1.01 -1.42 20.07
N PHE A 109 1.65 -0.31 20.42
CA PHE A 109 1.31 1.01 19.89
C PHE A 109 2.54 1.70 19.35
N ILE A 110 2.36 2.43 18.26
CA ILE A 110 3.39 3.16 17.53
C ILE A 110 2.95 4.61 17.46
N GLU A 111 3.78 5.52 17.94
CA GLU A 111 3.52 6.94 17.82
C GLU A 111 3.73 7.42 16.37
N GLY A 112 2.80 8.24 15.89
CA GLY A 112 2.82 8.84 14.56
C GLY A 112 2.28 7.93 13.45
N LYS A 113 1.96 8.55 12.32
CA LYS A 113 1.28 7.92 11.18
C LYS A 113 2.19 6.94 10.45
N VAL A 114 1.92 5.64 10.59
CA VAL A 114 2.56 4.61 9.78
C VAL A 114 2.10 4.72 8.32
N GLN A 115 3.05 4.66 7.37
CA GLN A 115 2.76 4.80 5.95
C GLN A 115 2.93 3.48 5.18
N SER A 116 3.95 2.69 5.51
CA SER A 116 4.21 1.42 4.82
C SER A 116 4.96 0.45 5.72
N LEU A 117 4.75 -0.85 5.49
CA LEU A 117 5.46 -1.94 6.14
C LEU A 117 6.05 -2.90 5.11
N ALA A 118 7.13 -3.58 5.48
CA ALA A 118 7.66 -4.73 4.77
C ALA A 118 8.18 -5.77 5.78
N ILE A 119 8.18 -7.06 5.42
CA ILE A 119 8.66 -8.12 6.29
C ILE A 119 9.44 -9.20 5.53
N THR A 120 10.63 -9.56 6.03
CA THR A 120 11.46 -10.62 5.44
C THR A 120 10.94 -12.01 5.78
N LYS A 121 11.38 -13.03 5.03
CA LYS A 121 11.06 -14.43 5.36
C LYS A 121 11.59 -14.83 6.75
N GLN A 122 12.68 -14.20 7.19
CA GLN A 122 13.30 -14.40 8.49
C GLN A 122 12.48 -13.75 9.61
N GLY A 123 11.74 -12.68 9.32
CA GLY A 123 10.87 -11.99 10.28
C GLY A 123 11.32 -10.57 10.62
N ASP A 124 12.31 -10.03 9.92
CA ASP A 124 12.67 -8.61 10.06
C ASP A 124 11.56 -7.73 9.51
N LEU A 125 11.08 -6.82 10.36
CA LEU A 125 10.05 -5.85 10.05
C LEU A 125 10.68 -4.51 9.71
N PHE A 126 10.19 -3.85 8.67
CA PHE A 126 10.56 -2.50 8.30
C PHE A 126 9.33 -1.62 8.21
N MET A 127 9.47 -0.36 8.63
CA MET A 127 8.36 0.60 8.68
C MET A 127 8.80 2.00 8.29
N THR A 128 7.96 2.71 7.54
CA THR A 128 8.07 4.15 7.34
C THR A 128 6.91 4.87 8.02
N LYS A 129 7.15 6.11 8.45
CA LYS A 129 6.13 7.01 9.00
C LYS A 129 5.99 8.25 8.13
N GLN A 130 4.78 8.80 8.04
CA GLN A 130 4.56 10.10 7.42
C GLN A 130 5.22 11.17 8.29
N MET A 131 6.10 11.97 7.71
CA MET A 131 6.69 13.11 8.40
C MET A 131 5.60 14.09 8.87
N LYS A 132 5.75 14.62 10.08
CA LYS A 132 4.90 15.70 10.57
C LYS A 132 5.18 16.94 9.72
N SER A 133 4.13 17.58 9.23
CA SER A 133 4.28 18.84 8.50
C SER A 133 4.70 19.93 9.48
N ALA A 134 5.68 20.77 9.11
CA ALA A 134 6.16 21.93 9.88
C ALA A 134 5.06 22.96 10.25
N ASN A 135 3.82 22.76 9.82
CA ASN A 135 2.67 23.62 10.13
C ASN A 135 1.91 23.20 11.40
N SER A 136 2.34 22.17 12.13
CA SER A 136 1.82 21.93 13.49
C SER A 136 2.51 22.89 14.47
N GLU A 137 1.78 23.87 15.00
CA GLU A 137 2.24 24.88 15.98
C GLU A 137 2.71 24.28 17.33
N GLN A 138 2.91 22.97 17.42
CA GLN A 138 3.42 22.30 18.60
C GLN A 138 4.59 21.38 18.22
N ILE A 139 5.71 21.67 18.88
CA ILE A 139 6.94 20.86 19.04
C ILE A 139 8.04 21.18 18.01
N GLN A 140 8.93 22.05 18.47
CA GLN A 140 10.12 22.58 17.82
C GLN A 140 11.35 21.63 17.92
N ASN A 141 11.13 20.31 18.10
CA ASN A 141 12.18 19.34 18.39
C ASN A 141 12.07 17.99 17.65
N ASP A 142 11.06 17.76 16.80
CA ASP A 142 11.05 16.58 15.94
C ASP A 142 11.93 16.88 14.72
N SER A 143 13.02 16.13 14.56
CA SER A 143 13.95 16.26 13.45
C SER A 143 13.21 16.23 12.10
N ASP A 144 13.64 17.06 11.14
CA ASP A 144 13.25 16.97 9.73
C ASP A 144 13.77 15.66 9.06
N GLU A 145 14.01 14.62 9.86
CA GLU A 145 14.59 13.36 9.45
C GLU A 145 13.48 12.34 9.17
N SER A 146 13.47 11.82 7.95
CA SER A 146 12.68 10.67 7.60
C SER A 146 13.45 9.41 7.97
N ILE A 147 12.81 8.49 8.70
CA ILE A 147 13.43 7.27 9.23
C ILE A 147 12.70 6.03 8.71
N ILE A 148 13.45 5.02 8.29
CA ILE A 148 13.01 3.63 8.20
C ILE A 148 13.31 3.00 9.56
N TRP A 149 12.28 2.50 10.20
CA TRP A 149 12.38 1.77 11.46
C TRP A 149 12.49 0.28 11.21
N ARG A 150 13.21 -0.45 12.05
CA ARG A 150 13.30 -1.91 12.02
C ARG A 150 12.87 -2.53 13.34
N SER A 151 12.21 -3.68 13.26
CA SER A 151 11.91 -4.56 14.39
C SER A 151 12.02 -6.03 13.93
N HIS A 152 11.63 -6.97 14.78
CA HIS A 152 11.59 -8.40 14.45
C HIS A 152 10.31 -9.04 14.97
N MET A 153 9.78 -10.05 14.26
CA MET A 153 8.56 -10.77 14.63
C MET A 153 8.61 -11.43 16.02
N ASP A 154 9.80 -11.77 16.49
CA ASP A 154 9.99 -12.35 17.83
C ASP A 154 9.90 -11.28 18.94
N PHE A 155 10.17 -10.01 18.61
CA PHE A 155 10.18 -8.87 19.54
C PHE A 155 9.49 -7.63 18.93
N PRO A 156 8.21 -7.72 18.54
CA PRO A 156 7.55 -6.79 17.61
C PRO A 156 7.20 -5.41 18.22
N ALA A 157 7.74 -5.09 19.40
CA ALA A 157 7.57 -3.81 20.09
C ALA A 157 8.85 -2.98 20.14
N ALA A 158 10.03 -3.58 19.92
CA ALA A 158 11.31 -2.88 19.92
C ALA A 158 11.62 -2.38 18.50
N TRP A 159 11.46 -1.08 18.27
CA TRP A 159 11.72 -0.45 16.98
C TRP A 159 12.98 0.40 17.05
N ASP A 160 13.96 0.05 16.22
CA ASP A 160 15.24 0.75 16.10
C ASP A 160 15.29 1.55 14.80
N GLU A 161 16.01 2.67 14.79
CA GLU A 161 16.30 3.41 13.57
C GLU A 161 17.24 2.57 12.67
N PHE A 162 16.83 2.34 11.42
CA PHE A 162 17.57 1.48 10.49
C PHE A 162 18.27 2.26 9.37
N ALA A 163 17.57 3.23 8.80
CA ALA A 163 18.12 4.14 7.80
C ALA A 163 17.40 5.48 7.87
N SER A 164 18.10 6.56 7.55
CA SER A 164 17.53 7.89 7.65
C SER A 164 17.90 8.80 6.48
N SER A 165 17.14 9.88 6.31
CA SER A 165 17.37 10.93 5.30
C SER A 165 16.77 12.25 5.75
N PHE A 166 17.48 13.35 5.52
CA PHE A 166 17.01 14.72 5.84
C PHE A 166 16.39 15.43 4.63
N ASP A 167 16.72 15.01 3.41
CA ASP A 167 16.29 15.70 2.18
C ASP A 167 15.05 15.07 1.54
N GLU A 168 14.70 13.87 2.00
CA GLU A 168 13.69 13.03 1.37
C GLU A 168 12.85 12.31 2.43
N CYS A 169 11.56 12.15 2.14
CA CYS A 169 10.68 11.28 2.89
C CYS A 169 10.63 9.88 2.27
N PHE A 170 10.65 8.85 3.12
CA PHE A 170 10.40 7.46 2.73
C PHE A 170 8.89 7.20 2.72
N GLN A 171 8.35 6.74 1.60
CA GLN A 171 6.90 6.61 1.42
C GLN A 171 6.44 5.15 1.46
N CYS A 172 6.79 4.36 0.44
CA CYS A 172 6.37 2.97 0.29
C CYS A 172 7.58 2.03 0.33
N LEU A 173 7.42 0.90 1.00
CA LEU A 173 8.42 -0.16 1.12
C LEU A 173 8.00 -1.39 0.31
N CYS A 174 8.99 -2.11 -0.22
CA CYS A 174 8.82 -3.45 -0.78
C CYS A 174 10.13 -4.21 -0.64
N LEU A 175 10.07 -5.47 -0.18
CA LEU A 175 11.22 -6.34 -0.36
C LEU A 175 11.36 -6.70 -1.82
N LEU A 176 12.51 -6.39 -2.40
CA LEU A 176 12.83 -6.82 -3.75
C LEU A 176 13.32 -8.26 -3.73
N ASP A 177 14.15 -8.61 -2.75
CA ASP A 177 14.61 -9.95 -2.43
C ASP A 177 14.99 -10.06 -0.95
N ASP A 178 15.64 -11.16 -0.54
CA ASP A 178 15.98 -11.43 0.86
C ASP A 178 17.10 -10.50 1.40
N GLU A 179 17.75 -9.68 0.55
CA GLU A 179 18.83 -8.78 0.95
C GLU A 179 18.57 -7.31 0.61
N THR A 180 17.54 -7.04 -0.20
CA THR A 180 17.31 -5.72 -0.78
C THR A 180 15.90 -5.21 -0.49
N LEU A 181 15.84 -4.02 0.11
CA LEU A 181 14.60 -3.27 0.33
C LEU A 181 14.49 -2.15 -0.71
N ALA A 182 13.43 -2.17 -1.52
CA ALA A 182 13.07 -1.07 -2.40
C ALA A 182 12.20 -0.06 -1.65
N VAL A 183 12.52 1.23 -1.82
CA VAL A 183 11.87 2.33 -1.11
C VAL A 183 11.54 3.44 -2.09
N SER A 184 10.27 3.84 -2.15
CA SER A 184 9.90 5.06 -2.85
C SER A 184 10.21 6.27 -1.97
N VAL A 185 10.85 7.27 -2.57
CA VAL A 185 11.24 8.50 -1.88
C VAL A 185 10.63 9.72 -2.56
N ALA A 186 10.31 10.74 -1.77
CA ALA A 186 9.92 12.04 -2.30
C ALA A 186 10.64 13.20 -1.60
N SER A 187 11.00 14.23 -2.35
CA SER A 187 11.63 15.43 -1.80
C SER A 187 10.67 16.19 -0.87
N ILE A 188 11.22 16.73 0.23
CA ILE A 188 10.49 17.51 1.23
C ILE A 188 10.42 19.00 0.80
N PRO A 189 9.30 19.72 1.04
CA PRO A 189 8.03 19.23 1.55
C PRO A 189 7.27 18.41 0.50
N VAL A 190 6.49 17.42 0.96
CA VAL A 190 5.72 16.54 0.08
C VAL A 190 4.49 17.26 -0.48
N ASN A 191 4.53 17.61 -1.76
CA ASN A 191 3.44 18.24 -2.50
C ASN A 191 3.50 17.81 -3.97
N ILE A 192 2.55 18.26 -4.79
CA ILE A 192 2.43 17.84 -6.21
C ILE A 192 3.68 18.06 -7.07
N TYR A 193 4.62 18.92 -6.64
CA TYR A 193 5.88 19.23 -7.32
C TYR A 193 7.08 18.45 -6.76
N SER A 194 6.89 17.62 -5.73
CA SER A 194 7.98 16.83 -5.15
C SER A 194 8.63 15.95 -6.21
N LYS A 195 9.97 15.93 -6.20
CA LYS A 195 10.77 14.97 -6.96
C LYS A 195 10.58 13.60 -6.33
N GLN A 196 10.54 12.56 -7.16
CA GLN A 196 10.24 11.20 -6.74
C GLN A 196 11.19 10.26 -7.46
N SER A 197 11.63 9.24 -6.75
CA SER A 197 12.48 8.17 -7.28
C SER A 197 12.32 6.92 -6.42
N ILE A 198 12.89 5.81 -6.88
CA ILE A 198 13.05 4.59 -6.09
C ILE A 198 14.52 4.47 -5.70
N LYS A 199 14.75 4.13 -4.44
CA LYS A 199 16.06 3.78 -3.90
C LYS A 199 16.06 2.33 -3.43
N LEU A 200 17.22 1.70 -3.51
CA LEU A 200 17.45 0.36 -2.97
C LEU A 200 18.32 0.48 -1.72
N LEU A 201 17.99 -0.31 -0.70
CA LEU A 201 18.73 -0.41 0.56
C LEU A 201 19.17 -1.85 0.78
N ASN A 202 20.39 -2.02 1.25
CA ASN A 202 20.88 -3.31 1.72
C ASN A 202 20.35 -3.56 3.13
N ILE A 203 19.63 -4.67 3.31
CA ILE A 203 18.98 -5.02 4.58
C ILE A 203 20.01 -5.31 5.69
N LYS A 204 21.19 -5.83 5.35
CA LYS A 204 22.22 -6.17 6.34
C LYS A 204 22.95 -4.92 6.85
N THR A 205 23.15 -3.92 5.99
CA THR A 205 23.98 -2.75 6.34
C THR A 205 23.19 -1.46 6.56
N GLY A 206 21.93 -1.38 6.12
CA GLY A 206 21.14 -0.14 6.14
C GLY A 206 21.62 0.91 5.13
N GLN A 207 22.53 0.56 4.22
CA GLN A 207 23.10 1.49 3.25
C GLN A 207 22.38 1.45 1.92
N PHE A 208 22.27 2.61 1.27
CA PHE A 208 21.74 2.71 -0.09
C PHE A 208 22.65 2.03 -1.11
N ILE A 209 22.04 1.30 -2.04
CA ILE A 209 22.70 0.58 -3.12
C ILE A 209 22.52 1.38 -4.41
N GLY A 210 23.64 1.66 -5.07
CA GLY A 210 23.64 2.26 -6.41
C GLY A 210 23.06 3.66 -6.45
N LYS A 211 22.60 4.07 -7.64
CA LYS A 211 21.92 5.35 -7.86
C LYS A 211 20.40 5.15 -7.77
N PRO A 212 19.64 6.17 -7.35
CA PRO A 212 18.19 6.14 -7.46
C PRO A 212 17.78 5.94 -8.92
N PHE A 213 16.67 5.26 -9.13
CA PHE A 213 16.09 5.04 -10.47
C PHE A 213 14.66 5.54 -10.55
N SER A 214 14.18 5.70 -11.78
CA SER A 214 12.94 6.41 -12.12
C SER A 214 12.96 7.89 -11.69
N THR A 215 12.20 8.72 -12.40
CA THR A 215 12.01 10.14 -12.08
C THR A 215 10.53 10.46 -11.90
N CYS A 216 10.25 11.62 -11.29
CA CYS A 216 8.89 12.10 -11.15
C CYS A 216 8.28 12.40 -12.53
N GLY A 217 7.11 11.85 -12.81
CA GLY A 217 6.36 12.16 -14.02
C GLY A 217 5.37 11.07 -14.43
N LYS A 218 4.70 11.28 -15.56
CA LYS A 218 3.60 10.44 -16.05
C LYS A 218 3.92 9.68 -17.34
N GLU A 219 5.17 9.78 -17.83
CA GLU A 219 5.64 9.03 -19.00
C GLU A 219 6.14 7.64 -18.62
N LYS A 220 6.34 6.78 -19.61
CA LYS A 220 6.88 5.42 -19.43
C LYS A 220 8.21 5.47 -18.66
N GLY A 221 8.33 4.67 -17.59
CA GLY A 221 9.52 4.62 -16.75
C GLY A 221 9.64 5.77 -15.74
N GLN A 222 8.68 6.71 -15.73
CA GLN A 222 8.54 7.73 -14.68
C GLN A 222 7.44 7.33 -13.70
N ILE A 223 7.58 7.73 -12.44
CA ILE A 223 6.64 7.45 -11.36
C ILE A 223 5.95 8.72 -10.87
N PHE A 224 4.67 8.61 -10.51
CA PHE A 224 3.90 9.72 -9.94
C PHE A 224 3.12 9.30 -8.70
N PHE A 225 3.71 9.57 -7.53
CA PHE A 225 3.29 9.15 -6.19
C PHE A 225 3.01 7.66 -6.11
N PRO A 226 4.06 6.82 -6.08
CA PRO A 226 3.92 5.39 -5.85
C PRO A 226 3.04 5.12 -4.63
N ARG A 227 1.96 4.37 -4.84
CA ARG A 227 1.02 3.98 -3.79
C ARG A 227 1.40 2.65 -3.17
N CYS A 228 1.84 1.72 -4.01
CA CYS A 228 2.14 0.36 -3.61
C CYS A 228 3.19 -0.25 -4.55
N MET A 229 4.04 -1.10 -3.99
CA MET A 229 5.07 -1.84 -4.71
C MET A 229 5.01 -3.31 -4.31
N ARG A 230 5.30 -4.21 -5.26
CA ARG A 230 5.43 -5.65 -5.03
C ARG A 230 6.59 -6.20 -5.84
N SER A 231 7.33 -7.16 -5.28
CA SER A 231 8.26 -7.95 -6.08
C SER A 231 7.47 -8.93 -6.94
N CYS A 232 8.02 -9.26 -8.10
CA CYS A 232 7.47 -10.29 -8.99
C CYS A 232 8.56 -11.01 -9.80
N ASN A 233 8.12 -12.02 -10.54
CA ASN A 233 8.81 -13.12 -11.17
C ASN A 233 9.95 -13.65 -10.31
N GLN A 234 9.61 -14.25 -9.17
CA GLN A 234 10.59 -14.79 -8.22
C GLN A 234 11.59 -13.74 -7.75
N ASN A 235 11.11 -12.55 -7.36
CA ASN A 235 11.95 -11.49 -6.81
C ASN A 235 12.98 -10.93 -7.82
N ASN A 236 12.69 -10.98 -9.12
CA ASN A 236 13.55 -10.42 -10.17
C ASN A 236 13.14 -9.03 -10.63
N PHE A 237 11.86 -8.69 -10.46
CA PHE A 237 11.31 -7.41 -10.87
C PHE A 237 10.58 -6.74 -9.73
N LEU A 238 10.48 -5.42 -9.83
CA LEU A 238 9.65 -4.57 -9.00
C LEU A 238 8.47 -4.09 -9.84
N LEU A 239 7.25 -4.38 -9.37
CA LEU A 239 6.03 -3.84 -9.93
C LEU A 239 5.55 -2.67 -9.07
N ILE A 240 5.34 -1.52 -9.69
CA ILE A 240 4.97 -0.27 -9.01
C ILE A 240 3.62 0.19 -9.53
N MET A 241 2.66 0.41 -8.63
CA MET A 241 1.42 1.12 -8.91
C MET A 241 1.53 2.54 -8.36
N ASP A 242 1.32 3.53 -9.23
CA ASP A 242 1.36 4.94 -8.86
C ASP A 242 -0.03 5.60 -9.03
N LYS A 243 -0.16 6.90 -8.70
CA LYS A 243 -1.46 7.61 -8.76
C LYS A 243 -2.06 7.73 -10.15
N THR A 244 -1.33 7.41 -11.21
CA THR A 244 -1.86 7.39 -12.59
C THR A 244 -2.50 6.05 -12.96
N GLY A 245 -2.62 5.12 -12.00
CA GLY A 245 -3.23 3.81 -12.23
C GLY A 245 -2.36 2.85 -13.06
N ARG A 246 -1.15 3.26 -13.45
CA ARG A 246 -0.20 2.41 -14.19
C ARG A 246 0.49 1.42 -13.26
N PHE A 247 0.60 0.18 -13.71
CA PHE A 247 1.43 -0.86 -13.13
C PHE A 247 2.69 -0.98 -13.97
N GLN A 248 3.80 -0.46 -13.46
CA GLN A 248 5.07 -0.40 -14.18
C GLN A 248 6.07 -1.40 -13.62
N LYS A 249 6.69 -2.17 -14.50
CA LYS A 249 7.67 -3.20 -14.15
C LYS A 249 9.09 -2.68 -14.38
N PHE A 250 9.94 -2.85 -13.38
CA PHE A 250 11.36 -2.49 -13.40
C PHE A 250 12.22 -3.70 -13.02
N ASN A 251 13.42 -3.83 -13.60
CA ASN A 251 14.38 -4.84 -13.17
C ASN A 251 15.17 -4.38 -11.92
N LYS A 252 16.05 -5.25 -11.40
CA LYS A 252 16.89 -4.93 -10.22
C LYS A 252 17.88 -3.79 -10.43
N ASN A 253 18.25 -3.47 -11.68
CA ASN A 253 19.12 -2.34 -11.99
C ASN A 253 18.34 -1.01 -12.05
N GLY A 254 17.01 -1.07 -11.97
CA GLY A 254 16.13 0.10 -12.08
C GLY A 254 15.73 0.45 -13.51
N ASP A 255 16.02 -0.42 -14.49
CA ASP A 255 15.60 -0.20 -15.87
C ASP A 255 14.11 -0.47 -16.00
N PHE A 256 13.41 0.43 -16.69
CA PHE A 256 12.01 0.24 -17.06
C PHE A 256 11.88 -0.88 -18.09
N ILE A 257 10.95 -1.80 -17.85
CA ILE A 257 10.65 -2.93 -18.73
C ILE A 257 9.37 -2.67 -19.52
N GLU A 258 8.25 -2.43 -18.82
CA GLU A 258 6.93 -2.31 -19.45
C GLU A 258 5.89 -1.66 -18.53
N ILE A 259 4.75 -1.27 -19.12
CA ILE A 259 3.50 -1.02 -18.39
C ILE A 259 2.66 -2.31 -18.45
N SER A 260 2.69 -3.11 -17.39
CA SER A 260 2.00 -4.39 -17.31
C SER A 260 0.48 -4.26 -17.21
N ALA A 261 -0.05 -3.17 -16.66
CA ALA A 261 -1.50 -2.90 -16.62
C ALA A 261 -1.78 -1.39 -16.42
N LYS A 262 -3.02 -0.95 -16.69
CA LYS A 262 -3.49 0.40 -16.32
C LYS A 262 -4.96 0.39 -15.93
N ILE A 263 -5.25 0.99 -14.78
CA ILE A 263 -6.60 1.32 -14.32
C ILE A 263 -6.82 2.84 -14.40
N ASP A 264 -8.01 3.32 -14.03
CA ASP A 264 -8.26 4.76 -13.95
C ASP A 264 -7.29 5.45 -12.97
N ASP A 265 -6.92 6.70 -13.28
CA ASP A 265 -6.11 7.51 -12.39
C ASP A 265 -6.78 7.68 -11.01
N TYR A 266 -5.97 7.72 -9.96
CA TYR A 266 -6.33 8.03 -8.56
C TYR A 266 -7.22 7.04 -7.80
N ILE A 267 -7.83 6.05 -8.45
CA ILE A 267 -8.74 5.13 -7.75
C ILE A 267 -8.04 3.99 -6.99
N GLY A 268 -6.84 3.59 -7.41
CA GLY A 268 -6.08 2.50 -6.78
C GLY A 268 -5.28 2.97 -5.56
N ASN A 269 -5.55 2.38 -4.40
CA ASN A 269 -4.85 2.71 -3.15
C ASN A 269 -3.73 1.73 -2.79
N GLY A 270 -3.90 0.45 -3.14
CA GLY A 270 -2.91 -0.60 -2.95
C GLY A 270 -3.27 -1.84 -3.75
N PHE A 271 -2.34 -2.78 -3.88
CA PHE A 271 -2.59 -4.03 -4.58
C PHE A 271 -1.77 -5.19 -4.00
N THR A 272 -2.20 -6.41 -4.31
CA THR A 272 -1.42 -7.64 -4.15
C THR A 272 -1.44 -8.43 -5.45
N LEU A 273 -0.56 -9.42 -5.56
CA LEU A 273 -0.50 -10.32 -6.71
C LEU A 273 -1.30 -11.60 -6.44
N LYS A 274 -1.86 -12.19 -7.50
CA LYS A 274 -2.60 -13.46 -7.50
C LYS A 274 -2.24 -14.26 -8.76
N ASN A 275 -2.56 -15.56 -8.76
CA ASN A 275 -2.42 -16.47 -9.90
C ASN A 275 -1.00 -16.44 -10.46
N ASP A 276 -0.02 -16.82 -9.63
CA ASP A 276 1.41 -16.82 -9.98
C ASP A 276 1.89 -15.48 -10.56
N GLU A 277 1.36 -14.39 -10.01
CA GLU A 277 1.73 -13.01 -10.35
C GLU A 277 1.27 -12.54 -11.74
N GLU A 278 0.32 -13.25 -12.36
CA GLU A 278 -0.32 -12.85 -13.61
C GLU A 278 -1.40 -11.77 -13.42
N GLU A 279 -1.93 -11.61 -12.20
CA GLU A 279 -2.99 -10.67 -11.88
C GLU A 279 -2.64 -9.78 -10.69
N ALA A 280 -3.02 -8.51 -10.78
CA ALA A 280 -3.05 -7.59 -9.65
C ALA A 280 -4.47 -7.49 -9.10
N VAL A 281 -4.61 -7.71 -7.79
CA VAL A 281 -5.85 -7.53 -7.02
C VAL A 281 -5.73 -6.24 -6.23
N ILE A 282 -6.64 -5.30 -6.48
CA ILE A 282 -6.47 -3.88 -6.20
C ILE A 282 -7.53 -3.42 -5.21
N ALA A 283 -7.11 -2.69 -4.19
CA ALA A 283 -7.98 -1.91 -3.33
C ALA A 283 -8.34 -0.59 -4.01
N CYS A 284 -9.62 -0.43 -4.35
CA CYS A 284 -10.13 0.72 -5.08
C CYS A 284 -11.03 1.59 -4.19
N SER A 285 -10.93 2.91 -4.36
CA SER A 285 -11.84 3.90 -3.80
C SER A 285 -11.99 5.04 -4.80
N GLY A 286 -13.23 5.44 -5.10
CA GLY A 286 -13.44 6.50 -6.09
C GLY A 286 -14.87 6.97 -6.19
N ILE A 287 -15.07 8.01 -7.00
CA ILE A 287 -16.41 8.49 -7.36
C ILE A 287 -16.91 7.67 -8.56
N VAL A 288 -18.05 7.02 -8.43
CA VAL A 288 -18.69 6.21 -9.49
C VAL A 288 -20.12 6.68 -9.72
N LEU A 289 -20.74 6.25 -10.83
CA LEU A 289 -22.15 6.54 -11.11
C LEU A 289 -23.05 5.38 -10.66
N ASP A 290 -24.07 5.66 -9.87
CA ASP A 290 -25.08 4.68 -9.46
C ASP A 290 -26.05 4.31 -10.60
N GLU A 291 -27.04 3.45 -10.33
CA GLU A 291 -28.04 3.00 -11.33
C GLU A 291 -28.89 4.16 -11.90
N LYS A 292 -28.98 5.28 -11.19
CA LYS A 292 -29.71 6.48 -11.62
C LYS A 292 -28.80 7.49 -12.34
N GLY A 293 -27.50 7.21 -12.43
CA GLY A 293 -26.51 8.13 -12.98
C GLY A 293 -26.05 9.21 -12.01
N GLU A 294 -26.34 9.06 -10.71
CA GLU A 294 -25.89 9.98 -9.66
C GLU A 294 -24.47 9.63 -9.22
N SER A 295 -23.65 10.63 -8.91
CA SER A 295 -22.29 10.41 -8.42
C SER A 295 -22.28 10.00 -6.95
N ILE A 296 -21.68 8.85 -6.66
CA ILE A 296 -21.51 8.30 -5.31
C ILE A 296 -20.03 8.01 -5.06
N CYS A 297 -19.60 8.05 -3.79
CA CYS A 297 -18.31 7.49 -3.41
C CYS A 297 -18.49 6.00 -3.13
N ASP A 298 -17.63 5.16 -3.70
CA ASP A 298 -17.69 3.72 -3.51
C ASP A 298 -16.30 3.11 -3.33
N ASP A 299 -16.28 1.96 -2.66
CA ASP A 299 -15.09 1.21 -2.28
C ASP A 299 -15.27 -0.26 -2.68
N TRP A 300 -14.25 -0.82 -3.34
CA TRP A 300 -14.31 -2.19 -3.86
C TRP A 300 -12.93 -2.81 -4.05
N ILE A 301 -12.93 -4.11 -4.30
CA ILE A 301 -11.77 -4.85 -4.78
C ILE A 301 -12.00 -5.24 -6.24
N GLU A 302 -10.96 -5.07 -7.06
CA GLU A 302 -10.98 -5.49 -8.46
C GLU A 302 -9.69 -6.19 -8.87
N SER A 303 -9.76 -7.05 -9.88
CA SER A 303 -8.59 -7.69 -10.48
C SER A 303 -8.31 -7.17 -11.89
N ILE A 304 -7.04 -7.08 -12.26
CA ILE A 304 -6.60 -6.82 -13.64
C ILE A 304 -5.43 -7.73 -13.98
N LYS A 305 -5.42 -8.25 -15.21
CA LYS A 305 -4.30 -9.02 -15.74
C LYS A 305 -3.09 -8.12 -16.00
N LEU A 306 -1.91 -8.65 -15.75
CA LEU A 306 -0.62 -7.97 -15.92
C LEU A 306 0.01 -8.29 -17.30
N ASP A 307 -0.83 -8.39 -18.33
CA ASP A 307 -0.50 -8.76 -19.71
C ASP A 307 -0.57 -7.59 -20.70
N GLY A 308 -0.61 -6.37 -20.18
CA GLY A 308 -0.88 -5.16 -20.96
C GLY A 308 -2.34 -4.70 -20.91
N SER A 309 -3.21 -5.39 -20.16
CA SER A 309 -4.62 -5.00 -19.98
C SER A 309 -4.80 -3.54 -19.52
N ARG A 310 -5.90 -2.92 -19.95
CA ARG A 310 -6.25 -1.52 -19.67
C ARG A 310 -7.75 -1.41 -19.37
N TRP A 311 -8.14 -0.60 -18.38
CA TRP A 311 -9.55 -0.25 -18.19
C TRP A 311 -10.01 0.86 -19.14
N THR A 312 -9.13 1.80 -19.44
CA THR A 312 -9.34 2.86 -20.43
C THR A 312 -8.58 2.51 -21.70
N GLU A 313 -9.21 2.62 -22.86
CA GLU A 313 -8.45 2.75 -24.12
C GLU A 313 -7.70 4.09 -24.09
N ASP A 314 -6.41 4.08 -24.44
CA ASP A 314 -5.55 5.27 -24.47
C ASP A 314 -5.95 6.24 -25.60
#